data_AF-A0A482RI42-F1
#
_entry.id   AF-A0A482RI42-F1
#
_cell.length_a   1.000
_cell.length_b   1.000
_cell.length_c   1.000
_cell.angle_alpha   90.00
_cell.angle_beta   90.00
_cell.angle_gamma   90.00
#
_symmetry.space_group_name_H-M   'P 1'
#
loop_
_entity.id
_entity.type
_entity.pdbx_description
1 polymer ?
#
loop_
_entity_poly.entity_id
_entity_poly.type
_entity_poly.pdbx_seq_one_letter_code
_entity_poly.pdbx_strand_id
1 'polypeptide(L)'
;MHVPRMLFPAAACARAVIEKYTKTTRFCLLCNYVSKIIPALQSRCTRFRFAPLKSEEIMSRLQYVMDKEGVASRVTDDGRDAILRLANGDMRKVLNILQSAATGFDAVDAESVYTSTGNPTPGEIESILIALLASPFDEAYAGA
;
A
#
# COMPACT_ATOMS: atom_id res chain seq x y z
N MET A 1 9.47 -1.22 3.75
CA MET A 1 10.23 -2.19 4.55
C MET A 1 10.48 -3.43 3.70
N HIS A 2 11.59 -3.46 2.96
CA HIS A 2 11.96 -4.56 2.08
C HIS A 2 12.78 -5.53 2.92
N VAL A 3 12.26 -6.71 3.24
CA VAL A 3 13.07 -7.74 3.91
C VAL A 3 14.15 -8.14 2.90
N PRO A 4 15.44 -7.84 3.15
CA PRO A 4 16.48 -8.19 2.20
C PRO A 4 16.42 -9.69 1.98
N ARG A 5 16.52 -10.10 0.72
CA ARG A 5 16.51 -11.51 0.29
C ARG A 5 17.54 -12.26 1.13
N MET A 6 17.08 -13.08 2.07
CA MET A 6 17.98 -13.86 2.91
C MET A 6 18.77 -14.78 1.98
N LEU A 7 20.09 -14.65 1.98
CA LEU A 7 20.97 -15.49 1.18
C LEU A 7 20.74 -16.96 1.57
N PHE A 8 20.73 -17.86 0.59
CA PHE A 8 20.46 -19.30 0.80
C PHE A 8 21.25 -19.92 1.97
N PRO A 9 22.56 -19.62 2.17
CA PRO A 9 23.32 -20.12 3.31
C PRO A 9 22.74 -19.69 4.67
N ALA A 10 22.33 -18.42 4.78
CA ALA A 10 21.76 -17.87 6.01
C ALA A 10 20.39 -18.50 6.32
N ALA A 11 19.58 -18.79 5.30
CA ALA A 11 18.31 -19.49 5.48
C ALA A 11 18.51 -20.95 5.93
N ALA A 12 19.54 -21.64 5.43
CA ALA A 12 19.89 -22.99 5.84
C ALA A 12 20.39 -23.04 7.30
N CYS A 13 21.23 -22.07 7.70
CA CYS A 13 21.65 -21.92 9.10
C CYS A 13 20.46 -21.62 10.02
N ALA A 14 19.57 -20.70 9.62
CA ALA A 14 18.38 -20.37 10.39
C ALA A 14 17.49 -21.60 10.62
N ARG A 15 17.34 -22.49 9.63
CA ARG A 15 16.63 -23.76 9.79
C ARG A 15 17.24 -24.63 10.90
N ALA A 16 18.56 -24.81 10.89
CA ALA A 16 19.24 -25.63 11.89
C ALA A 16 19.06 -25.06 13.31
N VAL A 17 19.09 -23.74 13.46
CA VAL A 17 18.85 -23.06 14.74
C VAL A 17 17.41 -23.24 15.21
N ILE A 18 16.42 -23.04 14.31
CA ILE A 18 15.00 -23.20 14.63
C ILE A 18 14.69 -24.63 15.07
N GLU A 19 15.25 -25.64 14.39
CA GLU A 19 15.05 -27.05 14.77
C GLU A 19 15.70 -27.37 16.13
N LYS A 20 16.90 -26.85 16.41
CA LYS A 20 17.62 -27.13 17.67
C LYS A 20 16.95 -26.49 18.88
N TYR A 21 16.39 -25.28 18.75
CA TYR A 21 15.87 -24.49 19.87
C TYR A 21 14.34 -24.36 19.92
N THR A 22 13.60 -25.16 19.14
CA THR A 22 12.13 -25.09 19.09
C THR A 22 11.43 -25.29 20.45
N LYS A 23 12.07 -26.01 21.39
CA LYS A 23 11.52 -26.29 22.73
C LYS A 23 11.67 -25.11 23.70
N THR A 24 12.66 -24.24 23.48
CA THR A 24 13.00 -23.15 24.39
C THR A 24 12.67 -21.77 23.82
N THR A 25 12.62 -21.64 22.49
CA THR A 25 12.49 -20.35 21.81
C THR A 25 11.41 -20.41 20.72
N ARG A 26 10.59 -19.35 20.64
CA ARG A 26 9.63 -19.15 19.55
C ARG A 26 10.21 -18.22 18.51
N PHE A 27 10.11 -18.60 17.24
CA PHE A 27 10.58 -17.81 16.10
C PHE A 27 9.38 -17.29 15.31
N CYS A 28 9.41 -16.01 14.93
CA CYS A 28 8.45 -15.39 14.02
C CYS A 28 9.21 -14.86 12.80
N LEU A 29 8.78 -15.27 11.61
CA LEU A 29 9.39 -14.85 10.34
C LEU A 29 8.40 -14.00 9.56
N LEU A 30 8.81 -12.79 9.22
CA LEU A 30 8.02 -11.84 8.43
C LEU A 30 8.57 -11.83 7.00
N CYS A 31 7.71 -12.07 6.00
CA CYS A 31 8.12 -12.04 4.60
C CYS A 31 6.97 -11.57 3.70
N ASN A 32 7.31 -10.87 2.62
CA ASN A 32 6.32 -10.40 1.63
C ASN A 32 5.99 -11.48 0.60
N TYR A 33 6.91 -12.41 0.36
CA TYR A 33 6.78 -13.46 -0.65
C TYR A 33 7.18 -14.80 -0.04
N VAL A 34 6.19 -15.67 0.17
CA VAL A 34 6.43 -17.01 0.71
C VAL A 34 7.33 -17.83 -0.21
N SER A 35 7.24 -17.63 -1.53
CA SER A 35 8.10 -18.28 -2.53
C SER A 35 9.59 -18.02 -2.35
N LYS A 36 9.98 -16.93 -1.67
CA LYS A 36 11.38 -16.61 -1.37
C LYS A 36 11.91 -17.32 -0.13
N ILE A 37 11.05 -17.98 0.65
CA ILE A 37 11.42 -18.75 1.83
C ILE A 37 11.70 -20.20 1.41
N ILE A 38 12.81 -20.78 1.89
CA ILE A 38 13.14 -22.17 1.58
C ILE A 38 12.03 -23.13 2.05
N PRO A 39 11.65 -24.16 1.26
CA PRO A 39 10.56 -25.06 1.60
C PRO A 39 10.70 -25.72 2.98
N ALA A 40 11.93 -25.99 3.39
CA ALA A 40 12.25 -26.61 4.68
C ALA A 40 11.93 -25.72 5.90
N LEU A 41 11.87 -24.39 5.75
CA LEU A 41 11.36 -23.51 6.80
C LEU A 41 9.83 -23.41 6.76
N GLN A 42 9.25 -23.42 5.56
CA GLN A 42 7.79 -23.34 5.39
C GLN A 42 7.05 -24.55 5.98
N SER A 43 7.69 -25.72 6.03
CA SER A 43 7.13 -26.93 6.65
C SER A 43 7.16 -26.92 8.17
N ARG A 44 8.04 -26.09 8.78
CA ARG A 44 8.26 -26.04 10.23
C ARG A 44 7.50 -24.91 10.92
N CYS A 45 6.99 -23.94 10.15
CA CYS A 45 6.29 -22.77 10.68
C CYS A 45 4.81 -22.81 10.30
N THR A 46 3.93 -22.45 11.25
CA THR A 46 2.54 -22.16 10.94
C THR A 46 2.48 -20.90 10.08
N ARG A 47 1.82 -21.00 8.91
CA ARG A 47 1.72 -19.89 7.97
C ARG A 47 0.55 -19.00 8.34
N PHE A 48 0.83 -17.72 8.53
CA PHE A 48 -0.19 -16.68 8.65
C PHE A 48 -0.09 -15.74 7.45
N ARG A 49 -1.18 -15.59 6.70
CA ARG A 49 -1.24 -14.72 5.53
C ARG A 49 -2.03 -13.47 5.86
N PHE A 50 -1.36 -12.33 5.82
CA PHE A 50 -2.01 -11.03 5.87
C PHE A 50 -2.57 -10.72 4.48
N ALA A 51 -3.89 -10.75 4.36
CA ALA A 51 -4.57 -10.27 3.16
C ALA A 51 -4.59 -8.73 3.16
N PRO A 52 -4.75 -8.09 1.99
CA PRO A 52 -5.07 -6.66 1.93
C PRO A 52 -6.29 -6.37 2.81
N LEU A 53 -6.26 -5.22 3.48
CA LEU A 53 -7.35 -4.83 4.38
C LEU A 53 -8.61 -4.50 3.58
N LYS A 54 -9.77 -4.79 4.16
CA LYS A 54 -11.05 -4.40 3.56
C LYS A 54 -11.22 -2.89 3.67
N SER A 55 -11.91 -2.29 2.70
CA SER A 55 -12.17 -0.84 2.67
C SER A 55 -12.88 -0.36 3.95
N GLU A 56 -13.81 -1.15 4.48
CA GLU A 56 -14.53 -0.85 5.72
C GLU A 56 -13.60 -0.75 6.94
N GLU A 57 -12.66 -1.69 7.07
CA GLU A 57 -11.68 -1.71 8.17
C GLU A 57 -10.71 -0.54 8.06
N ILE A 58 -10.28 -0.22 6.83
CA ILE A 58 -9.45 0.95 6.58
C ILE A 58 -10.20 2.22 6.93
N MET A 59 -11.46 2.35 6.54
CA MET A 59 -12.24 3.56 6.78
C MET A 59 -12.47 3.79 8.27
N SER A 60 -12.82 2.73 9.01
CA SER A 60 -12.92 2.80 10.48
C SER A 60 -11.61 3.26 11.11
N ARG A 61 -10.47 2.71 10.66
CA ARG A 61 -9.16 3.10 11.20
C ARG A 61 -8.74 4.51 10.78
N LEU A 62 -9.07 4.92 9.57
CA LEU A 62 -8.80 6.24 9.04
C LEU A 62 -9.60 7.31 9.82
N GLN A 63 -10.89 7.06 10.10
CA GLN A 63 -11.71 7.95 10.94
C GLN A 63 -11.11 8.12 12.33
N TYR A 64 -10.72 7.00 12.96
CA TYR A 64 -10.06 7.05 14.26
C TYR A 64 -8.79 7.93 14.27
N VAL A 65 -7.96 7.85 13.22
CA VAL A 65 -6.75 8.68 13.12
C VAL A 65 -7.10 10.14 12.87
N MET A 66 -8.07 10.42 12.00
CA MET A 66 -8.51 11.79 11.73
C MET A 66 -9.05 12.49 12.97
N ASP A 67 -9.83 11.78 13.79
CA ASP A 67 -10.38 12.30 15.05
C ASP A 67 -9.28 12.56 16.09
N LYS A 68 -8.24 11.72 16.13
CA LYS A 68 -7.12 11.87 17.07
C LYS A 68 -6.16 12.99 16.69
N GLU A 69 -5.94 13.19 15.39
CA GLU A 69 -5.08 14.25 14.86
C GLU A 69 -5.82 15.59 14.69
N GLY A 70 -7.15 15.62 14.91
CA GLY A 70 -7.97 16.84 14.78
C GLY A 70 -8.10 17.33 13.34
N VAL A 71 -7.88 16.46 12.34
CA VAL A 71 -7.95 16.80 10.91
C VAL A 71 -9.27 16.38 10.26
N ALA A 72 -10.18 15.77 11.01
CA ALA A 72 -11.46 15.25 10.49
C ALA A 72 -12.30 16.31 9.76
N SER A 73 -12.25 17.58 10.19
CA SER A 73 -12.98 18.69 9.55
C SER A 73 -12.36 19.17 8.24
N ARG A 74 -11.11 18.78 7.96
CA ARG A 74 -10.36 19.19 6.76
C ARG A 74 -10.49 18.18 5.63
N VAL A 75 -10.98 16.97 5.90
CA VAL A 75 -11.05 15.88 4.92
C VAL A 75 -12.47 15.72 4.42
N THR A 76 -12.68 15.93 3.12
CA THR A 76 -13.98 15.70 2.46
C THR A 76 -14.20 14.22 2.17
N ASP A 77 -15.46 13.82 1.97
CA ASP A 77 -15.80 12.42 1.68
C ASP A 77 -15.19 11.94 0.35
N ASP A 78 -15.12 12.81 -0.67
CA ASP A 78 -14.44 12.52 -1.93
C ASP A 78 -12.92 12.28 -1.74
N GLY A 79 -12.29 13.04 -0.82
CA GLY A 79 -10.90 12.82 -0.43
C GLY A 79 -10.68 11.45 0.22
N ARG A 80 -11.60 11.00 1.09
CA ARG A 80 -11.53 9.68 1.73
C ARG A 80 -11.62 8.55 0.70
N ASP A 81 -12.56 8.68 -0.24
CA ASP A 81 -12.74 7.70 -1.31
C ASP A 81 -11.53 7.66 -2.26
N ALA A 82 -10.95 8.81 -2.59
CA ALA A 82 -9.72 8.88 -3.39
C ALA A 82 -8.54 8.18 -2.68
N ILE A 83 -8.38 8.41 -1.37
CA ILE A 83 -7.34 7.73 -0.56
C ILE A 83 -7.54 6.21 -0.57
N LEU A 84 -8.77 5.74 -0.36
CA LEU A 84 -9.11 4.32 -0.37
C LEU A 84 -8.79 3.66 -1.73
N ARG A 85 -9.17 4.31 -2.83
CA ARG A 85 -8.90 3.85 -4.19
C ARG A 85 -7.41 3.77 -4.47
N LEU A 86 -6.62 4.78 -4.09
CA LEU A 86 -5.18 4.80 -4.32
C LEU A 86 -4.41 3.83 -3.41
N ALA A 87 -4.93 3.53 -2.21
CA ALA A 87 -4.25 2.72 -1.23
C ALA A 87 -4.27 1.21 -1.50
N ASN A 88 -5.26 0.70 -2.27
CA ASN A 88 -5.38 -0.72 -2.63
C ASN A 88 -5.22 -1.69 -1.44
N GLY A 89 -5.79 -1.36 -0.28
CA GLY A 89 -5.74 -2.21 0.90
C GLY A 89 -4.47 -2.09 1.77
N ASP A 90 -3.53 -1.19 1.45
CA ASP A 90 -2.34 -0.92 2.27
C ASP A 90 -2.55 0.29 3.20
N MET A 91 -2.80 0.04 4.48
CA MET A 91 -2.98 1.08 5.49
C MET A 91 -1.79 2.04 5.61
N ARG A 92 -0.57 1.58 5.36
CA ARG A 92 0.61 2.46 5.39
C ARG A 92 0.51 3.51 4.30
N LYS A 93 0.06 3.12 3.11
CA LYS A 93 -0.15 4.02 1.99
C LYS A 93 -1.26 5.02 2.32
N VAL A 94 -2.37 4.56 2.90
CA VAL A 94 -3.47 5.43 3.39
C VAL A 94 -2.94 6.55 4.29
N LEU A 95 -2.20 6.19 5.35
CA LEU A 95 -1.71 7.17 6.32
C LEU A 95 -0.70 8.13 5.73
N ASN A 96 0.20 7.64 4.87
CA ASN A 96 1.17 8.49 4.19
C ASN A 96 0.48 9.50 3.27
N ILE A 97 -0.54 9.08 2.52
CA ILE A 97 -1.29 9.99 1.64
C ILE A 97 -2.03 11.03 2.48
N LEU A 98 -2.74 10.60 3.53
CA LEU A 98 -3.45 11.51 4.44
C LEU A 98 -2.48 12.55 5.02
N GLN A 99 -1.33 12.12 5.53
CA GLN A 99 -0.35 13.01 6.14
C GLN A 99 0.23 13.99 5.13
N SER A 100 0.61 13.53 3.93
CA SER A 100 1.11 14.41 2.87
C SER A 100 0.06 15.45 2.45
N ALA A 101 -1.18 15.03 2.25
CA ALA A 101 -2.26 15.94 1.85
C ALA A 101 -2.60 16.95 2.96
N ALA A 102 -2.72 16.50 4.22
CA ALA A 102 -3.03 17.37 5.35
C ALA A 102 -1.91 18.38 5.69
N THR A 103 -0.66 18.06 5.32
CA THR A 103 0.50 18.97 5.47
C THR A 103 0.61 19.96 4.32
N GLY A 104 0.29 19.52 3.09
CA GLY A 104 0.43 20.34 1.89
C GLY A 104 -0.74 21.28 1.59
N PHE A 105 -1.94 20.97 2.08
CA PHE A 105 -3.18 21.68 1.72
C PHE A 105 -4.06 21.95 2.93
N ASP A 106 -4.82 23.05 2.92
CA ASP A 106 -5.77 23.39 3.98
C ASP A 106 -6.97 22.44 4.03
N ALA A 107 -7.44 21.97 2.87
CA ALA A 107 -8.47 20.95 2.73
C ALA A 107 -7.94 19.73 1.96
N VAL A 108 -8.37 18.53 2.37
CA VAL A 108 -8.01 17.25 1.77
C VAL A 108 -9.16 16.75 0.91
N ASP A 109 -9.19 17.25 -0.32
CA ASP A 109 -10.12 16.87 -1.38
C ASP A 109 -9.50 15.85 -2.34
N ALA A 110 -10.33 15.25 -3.22
CA ALA A 110 -9.85 14.29 -4.21
C ALA A 110 -8.68 14.84 -5.04
N GLU A 111 -8.77 16.09 -5.52
CA GLU A 111 -7.71 16.74 -6.28
C GLU A 111 -6.40 16.82 -5.48
N SER A 112 -6.44 17.32 -4.24
CA SER A 112 -5.26 17.41 -3.36
C SER A 112 -4.59 16.05 -3.15
N VAL A 113 -5.37 14.97 -3.10
CA VAL A 113 -4.89 13.59 -2.93
C VAL A 113 -4.22 13.07 -4.20
N TYR A 114 -4.81 13.31 -5.37
CA TYR A 114 -4.21 12.94 -6.66
C TYR A 114 -2.91 13.73 -6.92
N THR A 115 -2.92 15.04 -6.66
CA THR A 115 -1.72 15.89 -6.78
C THR A 115 -0.61 15.47 -5.82
N SER A 116 -0.94 15.19 -4.54
CA SER A 116 0.03 14.76 -3.53
C SER A 116 0.69 13.41 -3.85
N THR A 117 -0.03 12.56 -4.59
CA THR A 117 0.47 11.22 -4.96
C THR A 117 1.09 11.17 -6.35
N GLY A 118 1.00 12.26 -7.11
CA GLY A 118 1.45 12.33 -8.50
C GLY A 118 0.72 11.35 -9.42
N ASN A 119 -0.51 10.97 -9.09
CA ASN A 119 -1.33 10.13 -9.96
C ASN A 119 -2.27 11.01 -10.78
N PRO A 120 -2.47 10.71 -12.08
CA PRO A 120 -3.44 11.42 -12.89
C PRO A 120 -4.85 11.20 -12.32
N THR A 121 -5.67 12.23 -12.44
CA THR A 121 -7.08 12.18 -12.10
C THR A 121 -7.82 11.29 -13.11
N PRO A 122 -8.97 10.68 -12.72
CA PRO A 122 -9.76 9.88 -13.64
C PRO A 122 -10.17 10.61 -14.93
N GLY A 123 -10.44 11.92 -14.84
CA GLY A 123 -10.80 12.75 -16.00
C GLY A 123 -9.63 12.99 -16.96
N GLU A 124 -8.41 13.10 -16.47
CA GLU A 124 -7.21 13.16 -17.32
C GLU A 124 -7.00 11.84 -18.06
N ILE A 125 -7.19 10.71 -17.39
CA ILE A 125 -7.10 9.39 -18.03
C ILE A 125 -8.17 9.24 -19.13
N GLU A 126 -9.40 9.69 -18.88
CA GLU A 126 -10.48 9.67 -19.86
C GLU A 126 -10.17 10.58 -21.06
N SER A 127 -9.63 11.78 -20.81
CA SER A 127 -9.24 12.72 -21.86
C SER A 127 -8.13 12.14 -22.75
N ILE A 128 -7.13 11.50 -22.14
CA ILE A 128 -6.05 10.80 -22.87
C ILE A 128 -6.64 9.64 -23.69
N LEU A 129 -7.55 8.85 -23.12
CA LEU A 129 -8.19 7.75 -23.81
C LEU A 129 -9.00 8.23 -25.02
N ILE A 130 -9.77 9.32 -24.86
CA ILE A 130 -10.54 9.94 -25.95
C ILE A 130 -9.60 10.46 -27.05
N ALA A 131 -8.53 11.16 -26.68
CA ALA A 131 -7.54 11.65 -27.64
C ALA A 131 -6.89 10.49 -28.43
N LEU A 132 -6.56 9.39 -27.76
CA LEU A 132 -5.99 8.20 -28.40
C LEU A 132 -6.97 7.48 -29.34
N LEU A 133 -8.28 7.57 -29.09
CA LEU A 133 -9.31 6.88 -29.89
C LEU A 133 -9.89 7.74 -31.01
N ALA A 134 -9.95 9.06 -30.84
CA ALA A 134 -10.63 9.98 -31.76
C ALA A 134 -9.67 10.75 -32.68
N SER A 135 -8.43 11.00 -32.27
CA SER A 135 -7.49 11.83 -33.02
C SER A 135 -6.51 11.01 -33.87
N PRO A 136 -6.07 11.53 -35.03
CA PRO A 136 -4.97 10.95 -35.79
C PRO A 136 -3.67 10.97 -34.95
N PHE A 137 -2.74 10.05 -35.27
CA PHE A 137 -1.54 9.77 -34.49
C PHE A 137 -0.71 11.02 -34.14
N ASP A 138 -0.56 11.95 -35.09
CA ASP A 138 0.26 13.15 -34.91
C ASP A 138 -0.33 14.12 -33.87
N GLU A 139 -1.66 14.23 -33.80
CA GLU A 139 -2.34 15.08 -32.81
C GLU A 139 -2.36 14.41 -31.43
N ALA A 140 -2.56 13.09 -31.38
CA ALA A 140 -2.54 12.33 -30.13
C ALA A 140 -1.14 12.29 -29.48
N TYR A 141 -0.07 12.32 -30.29
CA TYR A 141 1.31 12.34 -29.79
C TYR A 141 1.76 13.72 -29.30
N ALA A 142 1.25 14.80 -29.90
CA ALA A 142 1.59 16.17 -29.53
C ALA A 142 0.84 16.70 -28.29
N GLY A 143 -0.29 16.09 -27.93
CA GLY A 143 -1.14 16.47 -26.78
C GLY A 143 -0.82 15.76 -25.46
N ALA A 144 0.30 15.02 -25.38
CA ALA A 144 0.76 14.31 -24.19
C ALA A 144 1.92 15.03 -23.49
#